data_AF-A0A3B9UGM1-F1
#
_entry.id   AF-A0A3B9UGM1-F1
#
_cell.length_a   1.000
_cell.length_b   1.000
_cell.length_c   1.000
_cell.angle_alpha   90.00
_cell.angle_beta   90.00
_cell.angle_gamma   90.00
#
_symmetry.space_group_name_H-M   'P 1'
#
loop_
_entity.id
_entity.type
_entity.pdbx_description
1 polymer ?
#
loop_
_entity_poly.entity_id
_entity_poly.type
_entity_poly.pdbx_seq_one_letter_code
_entity_poly.pdbx_strand_id
1 'polypeptide(L)'
;TRTLHTAMIFARTLGVALDDVRLVDALYAASHDGISDVVRSLSDDQDHVMLFGHNPGMSDFISDCVPGFTENMPTAGVAVLNFAISSWKDLRSEAELRYFDFPKNLK
;
A
#
# COMPACT_ATOMS: atom_id res chain seq x y z
N THR A 1 -11.17 7.05 10.02
CA THR A 1 -12.45 7.32 9.31
C THR A 1 -12.26 7.60 7.82
N ARG A 2 -11.42 8.54 7.37
CA ARG A 2 -11.21 8.79 5.93
C ARG A 2 -10.64 7.60 5.14
N THR A 3 -9.58 6.98 5.65
CA THR A 3 -8.87 5.87 5.02
C THR A 3 -9.75 4.62 4.90
N LEU A 4 -10.50 4.31 5.95
CA LEU A 4 -11.46 3.21 5.97
C LEU A 4 -12.57 3.41 4.92
N HIS A 5 -13.10 4.63 4.77
CA HIS A 5 -14.09 4.89 3.72
C HIS A 5 -13.54 4.64 2.32
N THR A 6 -12.29 5.05 2.05
CA THR A 6 -11.62 4.73 0.79
C THR A 6 -11.47 3.21 0.61
N ALA A 7 -11.00 2.50 1.64
CA ALA A 7 -10.84 1.04 1.60
C ALA A 7 -12.16 0.33 1.30
N MET A 8 -13.27 0.75 1.93
CA MET A 8 -14.60 0.18 1.67
C MET A 8 -15.09 0.43 0.24
N ILE A 9 -14.80 1.60 -0.35
CA ILE A 9 -15.14 1.90 -1.74
C ILE A 9 -14.37 0.97 -2.69
N PHE A 10 -13.07 0.79 -2.46
CA PHE A 10 -12.24 -0.13 -3.25
C PHE A 10 -12.71 -1.56 -3.09
N ALA A 11 -12.93 -2.04 -1.85
CA ALA A 11 -13.38 -3.40 -1.60
C ALA A 11 -14.70 -3.70 -2.33
N ARG A 12 -15.68 -2.80 -2.24
CA ARG A 12 -16.95 -2.93 -2.97
C ARG A 12 -16.76 -2.96 -4.48
N THR A 13 -15.87 -2.12 -5.02
CA THR A 13 -15.65 -2.00 -6.47
C THR A 13 -14.87 -3.20 -7.03
N LEU A 14 -13.94 -3.74 -6.26
CA LEU A 14 -13.09 -4.88 -6.62
C LEU A 14 -13.73 -6.23 -6.25
N GLY A 15 -14.87 -6.24 -5.56
CA GLY A 15 -15.54 -7.46 -5.13
C GLY A 15 -14.85 -8.18 -3.96
N VAL A 16 -14.03 -7.47 -3.18
CA VAL A 16 -13.37 -7.99 -1.97
C VAL A 16 -14.39 -8.04 -0.83
N ALA A 17 -14.44 -9.16 -0.11
CA ALA A 17 -15.34 -9.30 1.03
C ALA A 17 -14.95 -8.33 2.15
N LEU A 18 -15.93 -7.74 2.84
CA LEU A 18 -15.65 -6.80 3.92
C LEU A 18 -14.90 -7.45 5.09
N ASP A 19 -15.05 -8.76 5.29
CA ASP A 19 -14.33 -9.53 6.31
C ASP A 19 -12.82 -9.63 6.02
N ASP A 20 -12.41 -9.41 4.77
CA ASP A 20 -11.00 -9.34 4.36
C ASP A 20 -10.41 -7.92 4.56
N VAL A 21 -11.25 -6.91 4.84
CA VAL A 21 -10.80 -5.54 5.16
C VAL A 21 -10.45 -5.45 6.63
N ARG A 22 -9.14 -5.40 6.92
CA ARG A 22 -8.64 -5.31 8.30
C ARG A 22 -8.19 -3.90 8.66
N LEU A 23 -8.63 -3.43 9.83
CA LEU A 23 -8.07 -2.24 10.45
C LEU A 23 -6.76 -2.62 11.15
N VAL A 24 -5.69 -1.91 10.83
CA VAL A 24 -4.36 -2.11 11.42
C VAL A 24 -3.92 -0.79 12.03
N ASP A 25 -4.00 -0.67 13.35
CA ASP A 25 -3.67 0.58 14.05
C ASP A 25 -2.22 0.99 13.82
N ALA A 26 -1.31 0.03 13.63
CA ALA A 26 0.09 0.29 13.32
C ALA A 26 0.31 1.02 11.99
N LEU A 27 -0.67 1.04 11.07
CA LEU A 27 -0.62 1.84 9.84
C LEU A 27 -1.00 3.31 10.06
N TYR A 28 -1.61 3.65 11.19
CA TYR A 28 -2.03 5.02 11.47
C TYR A 28 -0.82 5.90 11.80
N ALA A 29 -0.55 6.88 10.94
CA ALA A 29 0.63 7.76 11.04
C ALA A 29 1.96 6.98 11.08
N ALA A 30 2.01 5.82 10.43
CA ALA A 30 3.20 5.00 10.32
C ALA A 30 4.30 5.68 9.51
N SER A 31 5.56 5.44 9.91
CA SER A 31 6.72 5.68 9.06
C SER A 31 6.82 4.60 7.97
N HIS A 32 7.69 4.80 6.98
CA HIS A 32 8.03 3.76 6.00
C HIS A 32 8.49 2.43 6.63
N ASP A 33 9.29 2.48 7.71
CA ASP A 33 9.68 1.31 8.48
C ASP A 33 8.47 0.62 9.13
N GLY A 34 7.57 1.39 9.75
CA GLY A 34 6.35 0.85 10.35
C GLY A 34 5.43 0.18 9.32
N ILE A 35 5.33 0.75 8.12
CA ILE A 35 4.60 0.12 7.00
C ILE A 35 5.30 -1.17 6.56
N SER A 36 6.63 -1.16 6.44
CA SER A 36 7.42 -2.34 6.10
C SER A 36 7.23 -3.47 7.11
N ASP A 37 7.19 -3.16 8.40
CA ASP A 37 6.97 -4.14 9.47
C ASP A 37 5.56 -4.72 9.43
N VAL A 38 4.54 -3.90 9.15
CA VAL A 38 3.18 -4.39 8.91
C VAL A 38 3.17 -5.35 7.72
N VAL A 39 3.79 -4.98 6.60
CA VAL A 39 3.87 -5.85 5.42
C VAL A 39 4.57 -7.16 5.75
N ARG A 40 5.72 -7.11 6.44
CA ARG A 40 6.47 -8.32 6.86
C ARG A 40 5.68 -9.23 7.81
N SER A 41 4.65 -8.71 8.47
CA SER A 41 3.79 -9.49 9.38
C SER A 41 2.63 -10.22 8.69
N LEU A 42 2.41 -10.00 7.38
CA LEU A 42 1.32 -10.61 6.63
C LEU A 42 1.51 -12.12 6.44
N SER A 43 0.39 -12.83 6.20
CA SER A 43 0.43 -14.25 5.86
C SER A 43 0.88 -14.45 4.42
N ASP A 44 1.70 -15.47 4.19
CA ASP A 44 2.14 -15.88 2.85
C ASP A 44 1.01 -16.54 2.03
N ASP A 45 -0.18 -16.75 2.62
CA ASP A 45 -1.38 -17.21 1.90
C ASP A 45 -2.01 -16.11 1.00
N GLN A 46 -1.50 -14.87 1.08
CA GLN A 46 -2.02 -13.73 0.34
C GLN A 46 -0.98 -13.26 -0.68
N ASP A 47 -1.22 -13.54 -1.96
CA ASP A 47 -0.33 -13.10 -3.06
C ASP A 47 -0.41 -11.58 -3.30
N HIS A 48 -1.54 -10.97 -2.96
CA HIS A 48 -1.82 -9.55 -3.20
C HIS A 48 -2.47 -8.90 -1.99
N VAL A 49 -1.95 -7.74 -1.61
CA VAL A 49 -2.48 -6.93 -0.51
C VAL A 49 -2.56 -5.48 -0.92
N MET A 50 -3.63 -4.80 -0.52
CA MET A 50 -3.81 -3.37 -0.76
C MET A 50 -3.76 -2.63 0.56
N LEU A 51 -2.80 -1.72 0.71
CA LEU A 51 -2.63 -0.90 1.89
C LEU A 51 -3.28 0.45 1.70
N PHE A 52 -4.00 0.91 2.73
CA PHE A 52 -4.56 2.24 2.79
C PHE A 52 -3.95 2.98 3.98
N GLY A 53 -3.34 4.13 3.72
CA GLY A 53 -2.62 4.90 4.73
C GLY A 53 -2.61 6.40 4.46
N HIS A 54 -1.68 7.09 5.12
CA HIS A 54 -1.53 8.53 5.03
C HIS A 54 -0.10 8.92 4.62
N ASN A 55 0.04 10.08 3.99
CA ASN A 55 1.34 10.71 3.80
C ASN A 55 1.82 11.33 5.12
N PRO A 56 3.15 11.44 5.33
CA PRO A 56 4.21 11.10 4.36
C PRO A 56 4.50 9.59 4.25
N GLY A 57 4.12 8.78 5.25
CA GLY A 57 4.46 7.36 5.34
C GLY A 57 4.26 6.55 4.06
N MET A 58 3.13 6.71 3.36
CA MET A 58 2.89 6.01 2.10
C MET A 58 3.86 6.44 0.97
N SER A 59 4.08 7.74 0.79
CA SER A 59 5.05 8.26 -0.19
C SER A 59 6.47 7.77 0.14
N ASP A 60 6.85 7.85 1.41
CA ASP A 60 8.18 7.46 1.88
C ASP A 60 8.42 5.97 1.69
N PHE A 61 7.41 5.12 2.01
CA PHE A 61 7.48 3.68 1.78
C PHE A 61 7.69 3.32 0.30
N ILE A 62 6.97 3.98 -0.61
CA ILE A 62 7.14 3.75 -2.05
C ILE A 62 8.52 4.24 -2.51
N SER A 63 8.96 5.41 -2.03
CA SER A 63 10.25 5.99 -2.38
C SER A 63 11.43 5.13 -1.89
N ASP A 64 11.28 4.49 -0.73
CA ASP A 64 12.24 3.53 -0.20
C ASP A 64 12.27 2.25 -1.04
N CYS A 65 11.10 1.70 -1.39
CA CYS A 65 11.02 0.46 -2.16
C CYS A 65 11.40 0.61 -3.64
N VAL A 66 11.18 1.78 -4.24
CA VAL A 66 11.33 2.01 -5.69
C VAL A 66 12.39 3.09 -5.92
N PRO A 67 13.64 2.70 -6.24
CA PRO A 67 14.71 3.66 -6.53
C PRO A 67 14.30 4.65 -7.62
N GLY A 68 14.37 5.95 -7.30
CA GLY A 68 14.05 7.04 -8.23
C GLY A 68 12.60 7.53 -8.19
N PHE A 69 11.70 6.87 -7.44
CA PHE A 69 10.40 7.45 -7.14
C PHE A 69 10.58 8.62 -6.15
N THR A 70 10.30 9.84 -6.59
CA THR A 70 10.49 11.07 -5.79
C THR A 70 9.21 11.90 -5.65
N GLU A 71 8.09 11.33 -6.09
CA GLU A 71 6.79 11.99 -6.09
C GLU A 71 6.04 11.78 -4.77
N ASN A 72 5.22 12.75 -4.39
CA ASN A 72 4.25 12.56 -3.33
C ASN A 72 3.01 11.84 -3.87
N MET A 73 2.53 10.82 -3.16
CA MET A 73 1.26 10.17 -3.46
C MET A 73 0.11 11.18 -3.36
N PRO A 74 -0.64 11.46 -4.45
CA PRO A 74 -1.82 12.29 -4.38
C PRO A 74 -2.94 11.60 -3.59
N THR A 75 -3.94 12.35 -3.15
CA THR A 75 -5.12 11.76 -2.50
C THR A 75 -5.81 10.77 -3.44
N ALA A 76 -6.09 9.56 -2.93
CA ALA A 76 -6.62 8.44 -3.71
C ALA A 76 -5.71 8.00 -4.89
N GLY A 77 -4.43 8.35 -4.84
CA GLY A 77 -3.43 7.75 -5.72
C GLY A 77 -3.20 6.28 -5.37
N VAL A 78 -2.87 5.49 -6.39
CA VAL A 78 -2.58 4.06 -6.28
C VAL A 78 -1.23 3.81 -6.92
N ALA A 79 -0.33 3.17 -6.18
CA ALA A 79 0.91 2.62 -6.69
C ALA A 79 0.87 1.09 -6.53
N VAL A 80 1.19 0.37 -7.59
CA VAL A 80 1.27 -1.10 -7.59
C VAL A 80 2.74 -1.49 -7.60
N LEU A 81 3.20 -2.04 -6.49
CA LEU A 81 4.57 -2.48 -6.29
C LEU A 81 4.62 -4.00 -6.41
N ASN A 82 5.56 -4.50 -7.20
CA ASN A 82 5.82 -5.93 -7.34
C ASN A 82 7.16 -6.27 -6.69
N PHE A 83 7.12 -7.16 -5.70
CA PHE A 83 8.31 -7.60 -4.97
C PHE A 83 8.70 -9.01 -5.43
N ALA A 84 9.97 -9.21 -5.76
CA ALA A 84 10.50 -10.52 -6.14
C ALA A 84 10.85 -11.36 -4.90
N ILE A 85 9.85 -11.67 -4.07
CA ILE A 85 9.98 -12.39 -2.80
C ILE A 85 9.01 -13.57 -2.74
N SER A 86 9.36 -14.59 -1.96
CA SER A 86 8.51 -15.78 -1.71
C SER A 86 7.77 -15.74 -0.37
N SER A 87 8.13 -14.80 0.51
CA SER A 87 7.47 -14.58 1.79
C SER A 87 7.45 -13.08 2.09
N TRP A 88 6.38 -12.59 2.69
CA TRP A 88 6.27 -11.18 3.08
C TRP A 88 7.34 -10.78 4.09
N LYS A 89 7.82 -11.72 4.92
CA LYS A 89 8.91 -11.50 5.89
C LYS A 89 10.22 -11.12 5.22
N ASP A 90 10.41 -11.53 3.97
CA ASP A 90 11.61 -11.26 3.19
C ASP A 90 11.58 -9.90 2.50
N LEU A 91 10.54 -9.08 2.71
CA LEU A 91 10.44 -7.74 2.14
C LEU A 91 11.72 -6.93 2.36
N ARG A 92 12.29 -6.47 1.25
CA ARG A 92 13.41 -5.53 1.14
C ARG A 92 12.98 -4.32 0.31
N SER A 93 13.77 -3.25 0.38
CA SER A 93 13.57 -2.00 -0.34
C SER A 93 13.94 -2.10 -1.83
N GLU A 94 13.40 -3.12 -2.50
CA GLU A 94 13.62 -3.42 -3.92
C GLU A 94 12.32 -3.93 -4.54
N ALA A 95 11.51 -3.01 -5.06
CA ALA A 95 10.28 -3.28 -5.76
C ALA A 95 10.31 -2.74 -7.18
N GLU A 96 9.63 -3.45 -8.08
CA GLU A 96 9.28 -2.91 -9.39
C GLU A 96 7.97 -2.12 -9.27
N LEU A 97 7.97 -0.85 -9.67
CA LEU A 97 6.75 -0.06 -9.82
C LEU A 97 6.04 -0.45 -11.12
N ARG A 98 4.96 -1.24 -10.99
CA ARG A 98 4.16 -1.72 -12.13
C ARG A 98 3.19 -0.67 -12.65
N TYR A 99 2.64 0.13 -11.74
CA TYR A 99 1.60 1.11 -12.06
C TYR A 99 1.60 2.23 -11.03
N PHE A 100 1.37 3.46 -11.48
CA PHE A 100 1.12 4.60 -10.61
C PHE A 100 0.09 5.50 -11.28
N ASP A 101 -1.04 5.72 -10.62
CA ASP A 101 -2.08 6.60 -11.12
C ASP A 101 -2.86 7.28 -10.00
N PHE A 102 -3.57 8.35 -10.34
CA PHE A 102 -4.37 9.13 -9.41
C PHE A 102 -5.48 9.88 -10.15
N PRO A 103 -6.59 10.23 -9.47
CA PRO A 103 -7.79 10.75 -10.13
C PRO A 103 -7.59 11.96 -11.05
N LYS A 104 -6.58 12.81 -10.81
CA LYS A 104 -6.33 14.00 -11.64
C LYS A 104 -5.78 13.67 -13.03
N ASN A 105 -5.28 12.45 -13.27
CA ASN A 105 -4.82 12.00 -14.58
C ASN A 105 -5.98 11.58 -15.50
N LEU A 106 -7.15 11.26 -14.93
CA LEU A 106 -8.32 10.76 -15.66
C LEU A 106 -9.19 11.88 -16.25
N LYS A 107 -8.56 12.97 -16.74
CA LYS A 107 -9.27 14.11 -17.33
C LYS A 107 -9.77 13.82 -18.73
#